data_AF-A0A958SML9-F1
#
_entry.id   AF-A0A958SML9-F1
#
_cell.length_a   1.000
_cell.length_b   1.000
_cell.length_c   1.000
_cell.angle_alpha   90.00
_cell.angle_beta   90.00
_cell.angle_gamma   90.00
#
_symmetry.space_group_name_H-M   'P 1'
#
loop_
_entity.id
_entity.type
_entity.pdbx_description
1 polymer ?
#
loop_
_entity_poly.entity_id
_entity_poly.type
_entity_poly.pdbx_seq_one_letter_code
_entity_poly.pdbx_strand_id
1 'polypeptide(L)'
;IKESLGELLDQEDTSLLKQLGTIMQERASEGIIQVHHVRMIRSGQYHHIDGHVVVPQFWDIQRAHQELVNFEQRVIRSYQFEGDMNLHLDPCRMAYCRVCDVKDCPIRKEEFVERLKFAVDDLRNEEEPDFYRKRGIIEGK
;
A
#
# COMPACT_ATOMS: atom_id res chain seq x y z
N ILE A 1 29.57 11.78 -16.94
CA ILE A 1 29.69 10.36 -16.47
C ILE A 1 29.09 10.19 -15.06
N LYS A 2 27.91 10.76 -14.78
CA LYS A 2 27.14 10.50 -13.55
C LYS A 2 25.72 9.98 -13.84
N GLU A 3 25.26 10.12 -15.08
CA GLU A 3 23.92 9.67 -15.51
C GLU A 3 23.80 8.14 -15.53
N SER A 4 24.85 7.40 -15.93
CA SER A 4 24.74 5.94 -16.12
C SER A 4 24.60 5.11 -14.84
N LEU A 5 25.11 5.58 -13.70
CA LEU A 5 24.97 4.84 -12.43
C LEU A 5 23.63 5.13 -11.76
N GLY A 6 23.17 6.39 -11.84
CA GLY A 6 21.86 6.80 -11.30
C GLY A 6 20.71 6.12 -12.05
N GLU A 7 20.76 6.07 -13.38
CA GLU A 7 19.73 5.42 -14.19
C GLU A 7 19.64 3.90 -13.95
N LEU A 8 20.77 3.22 -13.73
CA LEU A 8 20.78 1.79 -13.41
C LEU A 8 20.21 1.51 -12.01
N LEU A 9 20.55 2.34 -11.03
CA LEU A 9 20.00 2.24 -9.67
C LEU A 9 18.49 2.51 -9.67
N ASP A 10 18.04 3.55 -10.38
CA ASP A 10 16.61 3.88 -10.50
C ASP A 10 15.83 2.76 -11.22
N GLN A 11 16.42 2.12 -12.23
CA GLN A 11 15.82 0.98 -12.93
C GLN A 11 15.76 -0.27 -12.04
N GLU A 12 16.82 -0.58 -11.30
CA GLU A 12 16.86 -1.69 -10.34
C GLU A 12 15.79 -1.48 -9.26
N ASP A 13 15.71 -0.29 -8.68
CA ASP A 13 14.71 0.08 -7.66
C ASP A 13 13.28 0.00 -8.22
N THR A 14 13.05 0.46 -9.44
CA THR A 14 11.74 0.37 -10.11
C THR A 14 11.32 -1.08 -10.34
N SER A 15 12.26 -1.94 -10.74
CA SER A 15 11.98 -3.37 -10.96
C SER A 15 11.64 -4.10 -9.66
N LEU A 16 12.38 -3.82 -8.59
CA LEU A 16 12.16 -4.36 -7.25
C LEU A 16 10.82 -3.92 -6.70
N LEU A 17 10.48 -2.64 -6.84
CA LEU A 17 9.23 -2.10 -6.36
C LEU A 17 8.02 -2.63 -7.14
N LYS A 18 8.16 -2.86 -8.45
CA LYS A 18 7.13 -3.52 -9.26
C LYS A 18 6.85 -4.95 -8.80
N GLN A 19 7.91 -5.70 -8.50
CA GLN A 19 7.77 -7.06 -7.97
C GLN A 19 7.13 -7.03 -6.57
N LEU A 20 7.57 -6.11 -5.70
CA LEU A 20 6.98 -5.93 -4.38
C LEU A 20 5.48 -5.57 -4.47
N GLY A 21 5.12 -4.63 -5.36
CA GLY A 21 3.73 -4.26 -5.62
C GLY A 21 2.87 -5.43 -6.10
N THR A 22 3.44 -6.31 -6.93
CA THR A 22 2.76 -7.54 -7.38
C THR A 22 2.52 -8.49 -6.21
N ILE A 23 3.51 -8.71 -5.36
CA ILE A 23 3.37 -9.55 -4.15
C ILE A 23 2.33 -8.94 -3.20
N MET A 24 2.40 -7.63 -2.94
CA MET A 24 1.42 -6.91 -2.12
C MET A 24 0.01 -7.11 -2.68
N GLN A 25 -0.19 -6.98 -4.00
CA GLN A 25 -1.48 -7.16 -4.64
C GLN A 25 -2.05 -8.58 -4.44
N GLU A 26 -1.21 -9.60 -4.59
CA GLU A 26 -1.59 -11.01 -4.45
C GLU A 26 -1.85 -11.43 -3.00
N ARG A 27 -1.19 -10.74 -2.04
CA ARG A 27 -1.30 -11.03 -0.61
C ARG A 27 -2.29 -10.13 0.14
N ALA A 28 -2.87 -9.14 -0.53
CA ALA A 28 -3.87 -8.25 0.03
C ALA A 28 -5.14 -9.02 0.45
N SER A 29 -5.48 -8.94 1.73
CA SER A 29 -6.79 -9.38 2.24
C SER A 29 -7.86 -8.32 1.93
N GLU A 30 -9.14 -8.70 2.08
CA GLU A 30 -10.26 -7.75 1.97
C GLU A 30 -10.03 -6.55 2.91
N GLY A 31 -10.18 -5.34 2.38
CA GLY A 31 -9.91 -4.11 3.12
C GLY A 31 -8.44 -3.65 3.17
N ILE A 32 -7.51 -4.32 2.47
CA ILE A 32 -6.22 -3.72 2.11
C ILE A 32 -6.41 -2.97 0.78
N ILE A 33 -6.65 -1.66 0.86
CA ILE A 33 -7.28 -0.89 -0.24
C ILE A 33 -6.23 -0.24 -1.15
N GLN A 34 -5.23 0.40 -0.57
CA GLN A 34 -4.20 1.16 -1.29
C GLN A 34 -2.91 1.16 -0.46
N VAL A 35 -1.76 1.17 -1.13
CA VAL A 35 -0.44 1.29 -0.51
C VAL A 35 0.31 2.43 -1.19
N HIS A 36 0.94 3.31 -0.40
CA HIS A 36 1.76 4.42 -0.88
C HIS A 36 2.95 4.66 0.05
N HIS A 37 3.78 5.63 -0.33
CA HIS A 37 4.95 6.06 0.42
C HIS A 37 5.91 4.93 0.77
N VAL A 38 6.00 3.93 -0.11
CA VAL A 38 6.88 2.77 0.08
C VAL A 38 8.32 3.20 -0.07
N ARG A 39 9.10 2.97 0.97
CA ARG A 39 10.55 3.18 1.00
C ARG A 39 11.23 1.86 1.32
N MET A 40 12.39 1.65 0.70
CA MET A 40 13.19 0.44 0.88
C MET A 40 14.61 0.85 1.20
N ILE A 41 15.12 0.37 2.33
CA ILE A 41 16.49 0.62 2.77
C ILE A 41 17.22 -0.72 2.82
N ARG A 42 18.36 -0.81 2.13
CA ARG A 42 19.16 -2.05 2.03
C ARG A 42 20.33 -2.00 3.01
N SER A 43 20.46 -3.05 3.82
CA SER A 43 21.57 -3.30 4.74
C SER A 43 22.22 -4.64 4.38
N GLY A 44 23.13 -4.62 3.42
CA GLY A 44 23.66 -5.85 2.81
C GLY A 44 22.57 -6.57 2.01
N GLN A 45 22.22 -7.79 2.43
CA GLN A 45 21.14 -8.59 1.82
C GLN A 45 19.78 -8.39 2.50
N TYR A 46 19.74 -7.65 3.61
CA TYR A 46 18.52 -7.41 4.37
C TYR A 46 17.83 -6.12 3.90
N HIS A 47 16.54 -6.18 3.63
CA HIS A 47 15.73 -5.05 3.18
C HIS A 47 14.75 -4.62 4.27
N HIS A 48 14.83 -3.36 4.68
CA HIS A 48 13.80 -2.71 5.51
C HIS A 48 12.81 -2.02 4.60
N ILE A 49 11.53 -2.38 4.70
CA ILE A 49 10.47 -1.82 3.87
C ILE A 49 9.48 -1.08 4.76
N ASP A 50 9.36 0.23 4.57
CA ASP A 50 8.35 1.04 5.24
C ASP A 50 7.34 1.62 4.22
N GLY A 51 6.15 1.98 4.70
CA GLY A 51 5.14 2.61 3.86
C GLY A 51 3.83 2.86 4.60
N HIS A 52 2.79 3.13 3.83
CA HIS A 52 1.45 3.42 4.33
C HIS A 52 0.43 2.52 3.64
N VAL A 53 -0.61 2.10 4.36
CA VAL A 53 -1.70 1.28 3.84
C VAL A 53 -3.05 1.87 4.24
N VAL A 54 -3.92 2.05 3.24
CA VAL A 54 -5.28 2.51 3.43
C VAL A 54 -6.19 1.33 3.79
N VAL A 55 -6.90 1.46 4.90
CA VAL A 55 -7.83 0.45 5.43
C VAL A 55 -9.20 1.05 5.77
N PRO A 56 -10.26 0.24 5.94
CA PRO A 56 -11.58 0.75 6.30
C PRO A 56 -11.58 1.50 7.64
N GLN A 57 -12.02 2.75 7.60
CA GLN A 57 -12.12 3.63 8.77
C GLN A 57 -12.96 3.06 9.92
N PHE A 58 -13.94 2.21 9.62
CA PHE A 58 -14.84 1.66 10.64
C PHE A 58 -14.25 0.44 11.39
N TRP A 59 -13.08 -0.05 10.98
CA TRP A 59 -12.39 -1.09 11.74
C TRP A 59 -11.95 -0.55 13.10
N ASP A 60 -12.15 -1.35 14.14
CA ASP A 60 -11.51 -1.05 15.42
C ASP A 60 -9.99 -1.25 15.34
N ILE A 61 -9.29 -0.70 16.32
CA ILE A 61 -7.82 -0.69 16.37
C ILE A 61 -7.27 -2.12 16.37
N GLN A 62 -7.91 -3.05 17.07
CA GLN A 62 -7.44 -4.42 17.19
C GLN A 62 -7.50 -5.14 15.84
N ARG A 63 -8.62 -5.02 15.12
CA ARG A 63 -8.80 -5.59 13.78
C ARG A 63 -7.81 -4.98 12.80
N ALA A 64 -7.70 -3.66 12.77
CA ALA A 64 -6.80 -2.97 11.83
C ALA A 64 -5.33 -3.38 12.05
N HIS A 65 -4.89 -3.45 13.31
CA HIS A 65 -3.55 -3.92 13.65
C HIS A 65 -3.34 -5.39 13.24
N GLN A 66 -4.30 -6.27 13.51
CA GLN A 66 -4.17 -7.69 13.19
C GLN A 66 -4.11 -7.93 11.67
N GLU A 67 -4.96 -7.25 10.90
CA GLU A 67 -4.93 -7.33 9.43
C GLU A 67 -3.63 -6.79 8.84
N LEU A 68 -3.12 -5.68 9.39
CA LEU A 68 -1.83 -5.11 9.01
C LEU A 68 -0.69 -6.11 9.23
N VAL A 69 -0.54 -6.63 10.44
CA VAL A 69 0.53 -7.60 10.78
C VAL A 69 0.44 -8.83 9.88
N ASN A 70 -0.78 -9.33 9.65
CA ASN A 70 -0.98 -10.48 8.76
C ASN A 70 -0.59 -10.16 7.32
N PHE A 71 -0.91 -8.96 6.83
CA PHE A 71 -0.53 -8.51 5.49
C PHE A 71 0.98 -8.40 5.33
N GLU A 72 1.66 -7.69 6.23
CA GLU A 72 3.13 -7.56 6.27
C GLU A 72 3.82 -8.93 6.25
N GLN A 73 3.38 -9.85 7.11
CA GLN A 73 3.93 -11.20 7.17
C GLN A 73 3.71 -12.00 5.88
N ARG A 74 2.54 -11.90 5.25
CA ARG A 74 2.27 -12.60 3.97
C ARG A 74 3.15 -12.07 2.85
N VAL A 75 3.38 -10.75 2.82
CA VAL A 75 4.24 -10.11 1.81
C VAL A 75 5.69 -10.52 2.01
N ILE A 76 6.25 -10.36 3.22
CA ILE A 76 7.65 -10.72 3.51
C ILE A 76 7.93 -12.21 3.28
N ARG A 77 7.00 -13.11 3.64
CA ARG A 77 7.16 -14.55 3.35
C ARG A 77 7.22 -14.89 1.86
N SER A 78 6.70 -14.02 1.00
CA SER A 78 6.70 -14.18 -0.45
C SER A 78 7.79 -13.35 -1.14
N TYR A 79 8.50 -12.52 -0.38
CA TYR A 79 9.56 -11.67 -0.86
C TYR A 79 10.85 -12.46 -1.01
N GLN A 80 11.63 -12.18 -2.06
CA GLN A 80 12.79 -12.99 -2.43
C GLN A 80 14.05 -12.69 -1.60
N PHE A 81 14.07 -11.58 -0.87
CA PHE A 81 15.18 -11.16 -0.01
C PHE A 81 14.78 -11.28 1.46
N GLU A 82 15.78 -11.40 2.33
CA GLU A 82 15.57 -11.25 3.76
C GLU A 82 15.14 -9.82 4.07
N GLY A 83 14.18 -9.64 4.98
CA GLY A 83 13.69 -8.31 5.28
C GLY A 83 12.56 -8.26 6.28
N ASP A 84 12.19 -7.04 6.65
CA ASP A 84 11.00 -6.70 7.40
C ASP A 84 10.15 -5.67 6.64
N MET A 85 8.88 -5.60 7.06
CA MET A 85 7.92 -4.64 6.54
C MET A 85 7.17 -4.00 7.69
N ASN A 86 7.07 -2.68 7.66
CA ASN A 86 6.28 -1.89 8.61
C ASN A 86 5.44 -0.85 7.87
N LEU A 87 4.12 -1.03 7.84
CA LEU A 87 3.22 -0.07 7.22
C LEU A 87 2.44 0.70 8.29
N HIS A 88 2.25 1.99 8.04
CA HIS A 88 1.37 2.84 8.82
C HIS A 88 -0.07 2.71 8.29
N LEU A 89 -1.05 2.83 9.20
CA LEU A 89 -2.46 2.73 8.83
C LEU A 89 -3.04 4.10 8.52
N ASP A 90 -3.62 4.22 7.33
CA ASP A 90 -4.42 5.37 6.94
C ASP A 90 -5.91 4.99 6.79
N PRO A 91 -6.84 5.82 7.30
CA PRO A 91 -8.26 5.56 7.15
C PRO A 91 -8.71 5.86 5.71
N CYS A 92 -9.63 5.05 5.18
CA CYS A 92 -10.17 5.27 3.82
C CYS A 92 -11.02 6.53 3.66
N ARG A 93 -11.48 7.15 4.76
CA ARG A 93 -12.28 8.40 4.77
C ARG A 93 -13.50 8.38 3.82
N MET A 94 -14.05 7.19 3.57
CA MET A 94 -15.09 6.93 2.56
C MET A 94 -14.71 7.31 1.12
N ALA A 95 -13.49 7.79 0.87
CA ALA A 95 -13.00 8.22 -0.44
C ALA A 95 -12.78 7.04 -1.40
N TYR A 96 -12.47 5.87 -0.85
CA TYR A 96 -12.13 4.67 -1.61
C TYR A 96 -13.30 3.72 -1.84
N CYS A 97 -14.56 4.14 -1.63
CA CYS A 97 -15.71 3.22 -1.69
C CYS A 97 -15.76 2.42 -2.99
N ARG A 98 -15.50 3.05 -4.15
CA ARG A 98 -15.52 2.36 -5.46
C ARG A 98 -14.46 1.27 -5.62
N VAL A 99 -13.40 1.30 -4.82
CA VAL A 99 -12.27 0.36 -4.91
C VAL A 99 -12.01 -0.48 -3.67
N CYS A 100 -12.76 -0.24 -2.60
CA CYS A 100 -12.77 -1.04 -1.40
C CYS A 100 -13.69 -2.25 -1.60
N ASP A 101 -13.15 -3.45 -1.43
CA ASP A 101 -13.83 -4.72 -1.69
C ASP A 101 -14.62 -5.26 -0.48
N VAL A 102 -14.58 -4.57 0.66
CA VAL A 102 -15.36 -4.90 1.85
C VAL A 102 -16.86 -4.85 1.55
N LYS A 103 -17.52 -6.00 1.52
CA LYS A 103 -18.93 -6.11 1.12
C LYS A 103 -19.87 -5.38 2.07
N ASP A 104 -19.80 -5.70 3.36
CA ASP A 104 -20.70 -5.19 4.39
C ASP A 104 -20.13 -3.94 5.09
N CYS A 105 -19.70 -2.95 4.30
CA CYS A 105 -19.14 -1.70 4.82
C CYS A 105 -20.27 -0.73 5.28
N PRO A 106 -20.39 -0.44 6.59
CA PRO A 106 -21.51 0.36 7.13
C PRO A 106 -21.43 1.85 6.78
N ILE A 107 -20.28 2.31 6.29
CA ILE A 107 -20.02 3.71 5.93
C ILE A 107 -19.91 3.91 4.41
N ARG A 108 -20.24 2.89 3.61
CA ARG A 108 -20.09 2.92 2.15
C ARG A 108 -20.96 4.02 1.53
N LYS A 109 -20.33 4.89 0.71
CA LYS A 109 -20.99 5.96 -0.06
C LYS A 109 -21.22 5.62 -1.53
N GLU A 110 -20.45 4.68 -2.06
CA GLU A 110 -20.48 4.27 -3.47
C GLU A 110 -20.34 2.76 -3.62
N GLU A 111 -20.97 2.21 -4.66
CA GLU A 111 -20.86 0.79 -5.00
C GLU A 111 -19.43 0.41 -5.39
N PHE A 112 -19.02 -0.79 -5.01
CA PHE A 112 -17.74 -1.35 -5.42
C PHE A 112 -17.74 -1.61 -6.93
N VAL A 113 -16.63 -1.26 -7.59
CA VAL A 113 -16.42 -1.45 -9.02
C VAL A 113 -15.32 -2.47 -9.24
N GLU A 114 -14.12 -2.19 -8.73
CA GLU A 114 -12.95 -3.05 -8.88
C GLU A 114 -11.89 -2.72 -7.82
N ARG A 115 -10.99 -3.65 -7.51
CA ARG A 115 -9.85 -3.34 -6.61
C ARG A 115 -8.87 -2.39 -7.29
N LEU A 116 -8.32 -1.45 -6.52
CA LEU A 116 -7.22 -0.61 -6.99
C LEU A 116 -5.97 -1.48 -7.20
N LYS A 117 -5.25 -1.23 -8.29
CA LYS A 117 -3.96 -1.87 -8.54
C LYS A 117 -2.85 -1.14 -7.80
N PHE A 118 -1.93 -1.88 -7.18
CA PHE A 118 -0.72 -1.31 -6.58
C PHE A 118 0.32 -1.00 -7.67
N ALA A 119 0.10 0.10 -8.38
CA ALA A 119 0.99 0.60 -9.41
C ALA A 119 2.27 1.19 -8.79
N VAL A 120 3.40 1.06 -9.49
CA VAL A 120 4.71 1.54 -9.00
C VAL A 120 4.67 3.03 -8.65
N ASP A 121 4.01 3.84 -9.47
CA ASP A 121 3.92 5.28 -9.23
C ASP A 121 3.20 5.58 -7.90
N ASP A 122 2.08 4.90 -7.64
CA ASP A 122 1.33 5.06 -6.38
C ASP A 122 2.13 4.58 -5.17
N LEU A 123 2.90 3.50 -5.33
CA LEU A 123 3.76 2.99 -4.26
C LEU A 123 4.86 3.98 -3.88
N ARG A 124 5.45 4.71 -4.84
CA ARG A 124 6.55 5.66 -4.57
C ARG A 124 6.08 7.01 -4.02
N ASN A 125 4.86 7.42 -4.39
CA ASN A 125 4.36 8.74 -4.05
C ASN A 125 4.16 8.87 -2.54
N GLU A 126 4.61 9.99 -1.96
CA GLU A 126 4.42 10.27 -0.53
C GLU A 126 2.93 10.46 -0.22
N GLU A 127 2.19 11.11 -1.12
CA GLU A 127 0.76 11.32 -0.99
C GLU A 127 -0.06 10.17 -1.60
N GLU A 128 -1.22 9.88 -1.01
CA GLU A 128 -2.27 9.07 -1.61
C GLU A 128 -2.67 9.63 -3.00
N PRO A 129 -3.18 8.80 -3.94
CA PRO A 129 -3.59 9.29 -5.24
C PRO A 129 -4.58 10.46 -5.12
N ASP A 130 -4.31 11.49 -5.90
CA ASP A 130 -4.85 12.84 -5.73
C ASP A 130 -6.39 12.88 -5.66
N PHE A 131 -7.03 12.01 -6.44
CA PHE A 131 -8.48 11.82 -6.45
C PHE A 131 -9.02 11.42 -5.08
N TYR A 132 -8.42 10.40 -4.44
CA TYR A 132 -8.87 9.89 -3.15
C TYR A 132 -8.51 10.82 -2.00
N ARG A 133 -7.32 11.42 -2.03
CA ARG A 133 -6.88 12.38 -1.02
C ARG A 133 -7.80 13.59 -0.94
N LYS A 134 -8.10 14.22 -2.08
CA LYS A 134 -9.02 15.38 -2.15
C LYS A 134 -10.44 15.00 -1.73
N ARG A 135 -10.92 13.82 -2.15
CA ARG A 135 -12.24 13.32 -1.76
C ARG A 135 -12.33 13.06 -0.25
N GLY A 136 -11.28 12.50 0.36
CA GLY A 136 -11.22 12.27 1.80
C GLY A 136 -11.25 13.55 2.64
N ILE A 137 -10.69 14.66 2.13
CA ILE A 137 -10.79 15.98 2.77
C ILE A 137 -12.23 16.52 2.74
N ILE A 138 -13.00 16.21 1.69
CA ILE A 138 -14.39 16.66 1.55
C ILE A 138 -15.32 15.79 2.40
N GLU A 139 -15.18 14.47 2.34
CA GLU A 139 -16.03 13.50 3.05
C GLU A 139 -15.68 13.38 4.55
N GLY A 140 -14.50 13.87 4.96
CA GLY A 140 -14.04 13.91 6.36
C GLY A 140 -14.44 15.16 7.14
N LYS A 141 -15.22 16.08 6.53
CA LYS A 141 -15.88 17.21 7.19
C LYS A 141 -17.35 16.88 7.47
#